data_AF-A0A2N6D073-F1
#
_entry.id   AF-A0A2N6D073-F1
#
_cell.length_a   1.000
_cell.length_b   1.000
_cell.length_c   1.000
_cell.angle_alpha   90.00
_cell.angle_beta   90.00
_cell.angle_gamma   90.00
#
_symmetry.space_group_name_H-M   'P 1'
#
loop_
_entity.id
_entity.type
_entity.pdbx_description
1 polymer ?
#
loop_
_entity_poly.entity_id
_entity_poly.type
_entity_poly.pdbx_seq_one_letter_code
_entity_poly.pdbx_strand_id
1 'polypeptide(L)'
;MSKNRELNKDSKLNSPTEEGISSSRRQFTKTGLLASPVLMSVVSRPVFGVGCLSNMLSGNMSDPNRGECNLGLSTGYWKEHPEAWPISAGFKPDNTVPNSCNDCISGNGPSAIWVCTDGALFNSYFTTGPQDPQGRSMHELLCTEPGSDEFHIIAALLNALTDPNYVLSESQVKMLWADPTLGGQITDFKAFLNSTWT
;
A
#
# COMPACT_ATOMS: atom_id res chain seq x y z
N MET A 1 26.02 -29.69 -85.27
CA MET A 1 26.34 -30.93 -84.53
C MET A 1 25.19 -31.25 -83.59
N SER A 2 24.83 -32.52 -83.54
CA SER A 2 23.62 -33.14 -82.99
C SER A 2 23.31 -32.84 -81.53
N LYS A 3 22.03 -32.99 -81.15
CA LYS A 3 21.63 -34.05 -80.21
C LYS A 3 20.11 -34.21 -80.10
N ASN A 4 19.66 -35.41 -80.45
CA ASN A 4 18.37 -35.99 -80.09
C ASN A 4 18.63 -37.07 -79.04
N ARG A 5 17.64 -37.27 -78.14
CA ARG A 5 17.34 -38.49 -77.36
C ARG A 5 18.36 -38.89 -76.28
N GLU A 6 18.00 -39.53 -75.17
CA GLU A 6 16.76 -39.88 -74.46
C GLU A 6 17.21 -40.50 -73.10
N LEU A 7 16.25 -40.69 -72.19
CA LEU A 7 16.27 -41.63 -71.05
C LEU A 7 17.16 -41.23 -69.84
N ASN A 8 16.56 -40.86 -68.71
CA ASN A 8 15.93 -41.71 -67.67
C ASN A 8 16.95 -42.17 -66.61
N LYS A 9 16.48 -42.02 -65.37
CA LYS A 9 16.70 -42.91 -64.23
C LYS A 9 17.69 -42.45 -63.16
N ASP A 10 17.13 -42.44 -61.96
CA ASP A 10 17.71 -42.15 -60.66
C ASP A 10 19.03 -42.87 -60.42
N SER A 11 19.95 -42.22 -59.70
CA SER A 11 20.71 -42.91 -58.64
C SER A 11 21.58 -41.95 -57.83
N LYS A 12 21.25 -41.90 -56.54
CA LYS A 12 22.11 -41.88 -55.36
C LYS A 12 23.54 -41.28 -55.49
N LEU A 13 23.71 -40.18 -54.77
CA LEU A 13 24.65 -40.00 -53.64
C LEU A 13 26.07 -40.57 -53.80
N ASN A 14 27.04 -39.67 -53.92
CA ASN A 14 28.42 -39.88 -53.48
C ASN A 14 28.90 -38.66 -52.65
N SER A 15 29.65 -39.01 -51.61
CA SER A 15 30.17 -38.26 -50.45
C SER A 15 31.21 -37.16 -50.78
N PRO A 16 32.04 -36.65 -49.84
CA PRO A 16 31.92 -36.42 -48.38
C PRO A 16 32.35 -34.99 -48.00
N THR A 17 31.95 -34.46 -46.83
CA THR A 17 32.91 -33.80 -45.90
C THR A 17 32.28 -33.64 -44.52
N GLU A 18 33.13 -33.76 -43.50
CA GLU A 18 32.83 -33.65 -42.09
C GLU A 18 32.22 -32.30 -41.68
N GLU A 19 31.35 -32.35 -40.67
CA GLU A 19 31.26 -31.48 -39.48
C GLU A 19 29.82 -31.43 -38.98
N GLY A 20 29.64 -31.48 -37.65
CA GLY A 20 28.34 -31.17 -37.05
C GLY A 20 28.05 -31.95 -35.78
N ILE A 21 28.67 -31.51 -34.70
CA ILE A 21 28.37 -31.90 -33.32
C ILE A 21 26.85 -31.92 -33.08
N SER A 22 26.40 -33.01 -32.47
CA SER A 22 25.02 -33.33 -32.10
C SER A 22 24.31 -32.18 -31.37
N SER A 23 23.33 -31.56 -32.04
CA SER A 23 22.33 -30.70 -31.42
C SER A 23 21.08 -31.50 -31.10
N SER A 24 21.21 -32.32 -30.05
CA SER A 24 20.09 -32.71 -29.22
C SER A 24 19.59 -31.46 -28.48
N ARG A 25 18.53 -30.82 -28.99
CA ARG A 25 17.52 -30.03 -28.24
C ARG A 25 16.60 -29.21 -29.16
N ARG A 26 15.58 -29.86 -29.72
CA ARG A 26 14.19 -29.34 -29.78
C ARG A 26 13.29 -30.40 -30.42
N GLN A 27 12.95 -31.41 -29.63
CA GLN A 27 11.79 -32.25 -29.88
C GLN A 27 10.88 -32.18 -28.66
N PHE A 28 10.25 -31.02 -28.46
CA PHE A 28 9.10 -30.89 -27.57
C PHE A 28 7.86 -30.70 -28.44
N THR A 29 7.33 -31.82 -28.93
CA THR A 29 5.89 -32.01 -29.13
C THR A 29 5.68 -33.47 -29.51
N LYS A 30 5.54 -34.34 -28.51
CA LYS A 30 4.55 -35.41 -28.54
C LYS A 30 4.51 -36.13 -27.19
N THR A 31 3.26 -36.30 -26.72
CA THR A 31 2.79 -37.31 -25.78
C THR A 31 3.26 -37.22 -24.32
N GLY A 32 2.33 -36.83 -23.45
CA GLY A 32 2.45 -36.94 -22.00
C GLY A 32 1.23 -36.37 -21.28
N LEU A 33 0.09 -37.05 -21.40
CA LEU A 33 -1.11 -36.82 -20.60
C LEU A 33 -0.78 -36.96 -19.10
N LEU A 34 -1.46 -36.15 -18.26
CA LEU A 34 -1.63 -36.28 -16.80
C LEU A 34 -0.47 -35.79 -15.90
N ALA A 35 -0.25 -34.48 -15.87
CA ALA A 35 0.23 -33.81 -14.66
C ALA A 35 -0.49 -32.48 -14.53
N SER A 36 -1.53 -32.43 -13.69
CA SER A 36 -2.18 -31.17 -13.33
C SER A 36 -1.11 -30.18 -12.88
N PRO A 37 -1.06 -28.94 -13.41
CA PRO A 37 -0.29 -27.92 -12.72
C PRO A 37 -1.00 -27.73 -11.38
N VAL A 38 -0.38 -28.21 -10.30
CA VAL A 38 -0.73 -27.73 -8.97
C VAL A 38 -0.47 -26.23 -9.05
N LEU A 39 -1.53 -25.45 -9.15
CA LEU A 39 -1.48 -24.01 -9.01
C LEU A 39 -1.04 -23.78 -7.57
N MET A 40 0.28 -23.70 -7.35
CA MET A 40 0.83 -23.17 -6.12
C MET A 40 0.52 -21.67 -6.15
N SER A 41 -0.67 -21.30 -5.67
CA SER A 41 -0.92 -19.94 -5.23
C SER A 41 -0.03 -19.70 -4.02
N VAL A 42 1.15 -19.15 -4.28
CA VAL A 42 1.89 -18.46 -3.23
C VAL A 42 1.00 -17.31 -2.82
N VAL A 43 0.25 -17.51 -1.74
CA VAL A 43 -0.34 -16.42 -0.97
C VAL A 43 0.85 -15.76 -0.28
N SER A 44 1.61 -15.00 -1.05
CA SER A 44 2.53 -14.01 -0.55
C SER A 44 1.66 -12.99 0.14
N ARG A 45 1.41 -13.19 1.44
CA ARG A 45 1.18 -12.05 2.33
C ARG A 45 2.43 -11.20 2.15
N PRO A 46 2.36 -10.01 1.53
CA PRO A 46 3.51 -9.13 1.55
C PRO A 46 3.75 -8.81 3.03
N VAL A 47 4.69 -9.52 3.65
CA VAL A 47 5.29 -9.06 4.88
C VAL A 47 6.18 -7.94 4.40
N PHE A 48 5.69 -6.71 4.53
CA PHE A 48 6.49 -5.51 4.37
C PHE A 48 7.60 -5.58 5.42
N GLY A 49 8.65 -6.33 5.10
CA GLY A 49 9.70 -6.72 6.01
C GLY A 49 10.62 -5.54 6.28
N VAL A 50 10.65 -5.10 7.54
CA VAL A 50 11.75 -4.38 8.24
C VAL A 50 12.63 -3.46 7.38
N GLY A 51 12.01 -2.71 6.49
CA GLY A 51 12.59 -1.64 5.69
C GLY A 51 11.51 -0.60 5.48
N CYS A 52 11.88 0.68 5.47
CA CYS A 52 10.90 1.77 5.50
C CYS A 52 10.00 1.61 4.29
N LEU A 53 8.71 1.40 4.56
CA LEU A 53 7.70 1.27 3.53
C LEU A 53 7.67 2.53 2.66
N SER A 54 8.07 3.66 3.25
CA SER A 54 8.44 4.90 2.57
C SER A 54 9.33 4.73 1.32
N ASN A 55 10.29 3.82 1.34
CA ASN A 55 11.19 3.55 0.21
C ASN A 55 10.56 2.61 -0.82
N MET A 56 9.61 1.77 -0.42
CA MET A 56 8.91 0.84 -1.33
C MET A 56 7.74 1.51 -2.08
N LEU A 57 7.06 2.47 -1.45
CA LEU A 57 5.97 3.22 -2.06
C LEU A 57 6.46 4.32 -3.02
N SER A 58 7.75 4.66 -2.97
CA SER A 58 8.33 5.73 -3.76
C SER A 58 9.19 5.17 -4.92
N GLY A 59 8.65 5.21 -6.14
CA GLY A 59 9.47 5.15 -7.36
C GLY A 59 10.19 6.47 -7.69
N ASN A 60 9.92 7.54 -6.92
CA ASN A 60 10.45 8.88 -7.11
C ASN A 60 10.17 9.73 -5.84
N MET A 61 11.21 10.30 -5.19
CA MET A 61 11.22 11.17 -3.97
C MET A 61 11.51 10.50 -2.62
N SER A 62 12.27 11.05 -1.66
CA SER A 62 13.31 12.10 -1.61
C SER A 62 14.20 11.88 -0.36
N ASP A 63 14.07 10.74 0.33
CA ASP A 63 14.73 10.55 1.63
C ASP A 63 15.10 9.07 1.86
N PRO A 64 16.08 8.54 1.10
CA PRO A 64 16.52 7.15 1.19
C PRO A 64 17.25 6.83 2.51
N ASN A 65 17.49 7.83 3.36
CA ASN A 65 18.29 7.72 4.58
C ASN A 65 17.45 7.76 5.87
N ARG A 66 16.13 7.54 5.81
CA ARG A 66 15.35 7.25 7.02
C ARG A 66 15.75 5.87 7.55
N GLY A 67 16.82 5.85 8.34
CA GLY A 67 17.21 4.71 9.16
C GLY A 67 16.08 4.29 10.11
N GLU A 68 16.22 3.09 10.68
CA GLU A 68 15.31 2.40 11.62
C GLU A 68 13.82 2.78 11.52
N CYS A 69 13.07 1.95 10.80
CA CYS A 69 11.67 2.21 10.50
C CYS A 69 10.80 1.73 11.65
N ASN A 70 10.47 2.65 12.54
CA ASN A 70 9.71 2.37 13.74
C ASN A 70 8.24 2.12 13.39
N LEU A 71 7.66 1.16 14.10
CA LEU A 71 6.22 1.01 14.14
C LEU A 71 5.63 2.10 15.02
N GLY A 72 4.49 2.63 14.60
CA GLY A 72 3.76 3.64 15.33
C GLY A 72 2.88 3.07 16.45
N LEU A 73 2.07 3.94 17.01
CA LEU A 73 1.05 3.63 18.00
C LEU A 73 -0.29 3.36 17.30
N SER A 74 -1.08 2.45 17.88
CA SER A 74 -2.38 2.08 17.34
C SER A 74 -3.40 3.21 17.35
N THR A 75 -4.44 3.06 16.52
CA THR A 75 -5.60 3.97 16.49
C THR A 75 -6.31 4.07 17.85
N GLY A 76 -6.35 2.97 18.60
CA GLY A 76 -6.90 2.94 19.95
C GLY A 76 -6.10 3.80 20.92
N TYR A 77 -4.76 3.71 20.86
CA TYR A 77 -3.88 4.56 21.66
C TYR A 77 -4.16 6.04 21.41
N TRP A 78 -4.18 6.47 20.15
CA TRP A 78 -4.41 7.88 19.81
C TRP A 78 -5.78 8.39 20.24
N LYS A 79 -6.80 7.52 20.21
CA LYS A 79 -8.14 7.84 20.72
C LYS A 79 -8.18 8.02 22.24
N GLU A 80 -7.43 7.20 22.97
CA GLU A 80 -7.41 7.21 24.45
C GLU A 80 -6.41 8.21 25.02
N HIS A 81 -5.44 8.66 24.22
CA HIS A 81 -4.37 9.59 24.60
C HIS A 81 -4.35 10.87 23.74
N PRO A 82 -5.43 11.65 23.70
CA PRO A 82 -5.45 12.94 23.01
C PRO A 82 -4.33 13.89 23.46
N GLU A 83 -3.90 13.83 24.73
CA GLU A 83 -2.78 14.61 25.28
C GLU A 83 -1.42 14.34 24.61
N ALA A 84 -1.26 13.18 23.98
CA ALA A 84 -0.05 12.82 23.26
C ALA A 84 -0.02 13.37 21.82
N TRP A 85 -1.12 13.95 21.35
CA TRP A 85 -1.19 14.45 19.97
C TRP A 85 -0.23 15.62 19.77
N PRO A 86 0.43 15.70 18.62
CA PRO A 86 1.14 16.91 18.23
C PRO A 86 0.20 18.11 18.33
N ILE A 87 0.67 19.19 18.95
CA ILE A 87 -0.06 20.44 19.19
C ILE A 87 -0.84 20.90 17.94
N SER A 88 -0.32 20.69 16.73
CA SER A 88 -1.02 21.06 15.50
C SER A 88 -2.27 20.23 15.15
N ALA A 89 -2.58 19.14 15.85
CA ALA A 89 -3.51 18.10 15.40
C ALA A 89 -4.81 17.92 16.22
N GLY A 90 -5.01 18.54 17.39
CA GLY A 90 -6.10 18.09 18.27
C GLY A 90 -6.55 19.03 19.39
N PHE A 91 -6.86 20.28 19.07
CA PHE A 91 -7.41 21.22 20.06
C PHE A 91 -8.94 21.31 20.08
N LYS A 92 -9.48 21.65 21.25
CA LYS A 92 -10.81 22.25 21.41
C LYS A 92 -10.79 23.72 20.95
N PRO A 93 -11.97 24.37 20.74
CA PRO A 93 -12.08 25.81 20.47
C PRO A 93 -11.30 26.74 21.41
N ASP A 94 -11.11 26.32 22.66
CA ASP A 94 -10.40 27.08 23.68
C ASP A 94 -8.88 26.79 23.71
N ASN A 95 -8.36 26.11 22.69
CA ASN A 95 -6.97 25.64 22.58
C ASN A 95 -6.55 24.65 23.68
N THR A 96 -7.51 23.97 24.32
CA THR A 96 -7.21 22.86 25.24
C THR A 96 -7.22 21.53 24.50
N VAL A 97 -6.45 20.56 24.98
CA VAL A 97 -6.49 19.19 24.45
C VAL A 97 -7.61 18.45 25.18
N PRO A 98 -8.55 17.76 24.49
CA PRO A 98 -9.51 16.87 25.15
C PRO A 98 -8.77 15.82 25.97
N ASN A 99 -9.34 15.30 27.05
CA ASN A 99 -8.80 14.09 27.72
C ASN A 99 -9.58 12.83 27.34
N SER A 100 -10.71 12.98 26.65
CA SER A 100 -11.56 11.88 26.21
C SER A 100 -12.46 12.31 25.07
N CYS A 101 -13.09 11.33 24.40
CA CYS A 101 -14.14 11.60 23.41
C CYS A 101 -15.34 12.37 23.98
N ASN A 102 -15.69 12.14 25.25
CA ASN A 102 -16.86 12.78 25.87
C ASN A 102 -16.61 14.25 26.21
N ASP A 103 -15.35 14.65 26.35
CA ASP A 103 -14.96 16.04 26.65
C ASP A 103 -15.30 17.02 25.52
N CYS A 104 -15.57 16.47 24.34
CA CYS A 104 -15.93 17.18 23.13
C CYS A 104 -17.43 17.17 22.84
N ILE A 105 -18.23 16.57 23.72
CA ILE A 105 -19.68 16.49 23.58
C ILE A 105 -20.31 17.45 24.58
N SER A 106 -21.15 18.35 24.07
CA SER A 106 -22.00 19.20 24.89
C SER A 106 -23.45 18.68 24.87
N GLY A 107 -24.10 18.68 26.03
CA GLY A 107 -25.48 18.19 26.20
C GLY A 107 -25.57 16.71 26.56
N ASN A 108 -26.80 16.23 26.74
CA ASN A 108 -27.10 14.84 27.10
C ASN A 108 -28.15 14.25 26.13
N GLY A 109 -28.03 12.95 25.86
CA GLY A 109 -29.00 12.23 25.04
C GLY A 109 -28.91 12.58 23.54
N PRO A 110 -30.01 12.45 22.77
CA PRO A 110 -30.00 12.60 21.31
C PRO A 110 -29.72 14.03 20.82
N SER A 111 -29.64 15.01 21.73
CA SER A 111 -29.28 16.40 21.43
C SER A 111 -27.82 16.73 21.79
N ALA A 112 -26.99 15.71 22.04
CA ALA A 112 -25.55 15.87 22.19
C ALA A 112 -24.92 16.46 20.91
N ILE A 113 -24.12 17.51 21.05
CA ILE A 113 -23.45 18.20 19.93
C ILE A 113 -21.93 18.16 20.15
N TRP A 114 -21.18 17.88 19.08
CA TRP A 114 -19.72 17.98 19.06
C TRP A 114 -19.26 19.43 19.03
N VAL A 115 -18.48 19.84 20.02
CA VAL A 115 -17.95 21.21 20.16
C VAL A 115 -16.48 21.32 19.80
N CYS A 116 -15.79 20.21 19.55
CA CYS A 116 -14.38 20.20 19.14
C CYS A 116 -14.15 20.46 17.65
N THR A 117 -15.11 21.11 16.98
CA THR A 117 -15.05 21.42 15.54
C THR A 117 -13.93 22.39 15.17
N ASP A 118 -13.40 23.15 16.12
CA ASP A 118 -12.29 24.10 15.88
C ASP A 118 -10.90 23.45 15.94
N GLY A 119 -10.83 22.15 16.23
CA GLY A 119 -9.59 21.38 16.18
C GLY A 119 -9.03 21.19 14.78
N ALA A 120 -7.96 20.40 14.65
CA ALA A 120 -7.41 20.11 13.33
C ALA A 120 -8.43 19.36 12.46
N LEU A 121 -9.00 20.11 11.52
CA LEU A 121 -10.00 19.61 10.60
C LEU A 121 -9.40 18.54 9.70
N PHE A 122 -10.15 17.46 9.45
CA PHE A 122 -9.69 16.41 8.56
C PHE A 122 -9.39 16.96 7.15
N ASN A 123 -10.34 17.71 6.60
CA ASN A 123 -10.24 18.29 5.26
C ASN A 123 -9.16 19.38 5.13
N SER A 124 -8.64 19.94 6.23
CA SER A 124 -7.54 20.92 6.15
C SER A 124 -6.17 20.24 5.99
N TYR A 125 -6.02 19.04 6.55
CA TYR A 125 -4.82 18.23 6.41
C TYR A 125 -4.84 17.36 5.14
N PHE A 126 -6.01 16.80 4.82
CA PHE A 126 -6.22 15.91 3.68
C PHE A 126 -6.95 16.64 2.55
N THR A 127 -6.26 17.54 1.85
CA THR A 127 -6.85 18.38 0.79
C THR A 127 -7.12 17.63 -0.53
N THR A 128 -6.66 16.39 -0.64
CA THR A 128 -6.81 15.51 -1.80
C THR A 128 -7.32 14.16 -1.36
N GLY A 129 -8.18 13.51 -2.14
CA GLY A 129 -8.84 12.25 -1.76
C GLY A 129 -10.26 12.48 -1.24
N PRO A 130 -10.93 11.44 -0.71
CA PRO A 130 -12.26 11.57 -0.11
C PRO A 130 -12.26 12.62 1.00
N GLN A 131 -13.33 13.43 1.07
CA GLN A 131 -13.47 14.49 2.05
C GLN A 131 -14.57 14.12 3.04
N ASP A 132 -14.40 14.49 4.31
CA ASP A 132 -15.48 14.38 5.28
C ASP A 132 -16.56 15.42 4.94
N PRO A 133 -17.79 15.02 4.60
CA PRO A 133 -18.83 15.95 4.17
C PRO A 133 -19.32 16.87 5.29
N GLN A 134 -19.05 16.50 6.55
CA GLN A 134 -19.44 17.28 7.72
C GLN A 134 -18.35 18.26 8.17
N GLY A 135 -17.15 18.20 7.57
CA GLY A 135 -16.02 19.06 7.92
C GLY A 135 -15.57 18.87 9.37
N ARG A 136 -15.65 17.65 9.90
CA ARG A 136 -15.35 17.32 11.29
C ARG A 136 -13.85 17.38 11.58
N SER A 137 -13.54 17.49 12.87
CA SER A 137 -12.17 17.38 13.37
C SER A 137 -11.67 15.94 13.33
N MET A 138 -10.35 15.75 13.23
CA MET A 138 -9.74 14.41 13.29
C MET A 138 -10.06 13.68 14.60
N HIS A 139 -10.15 14.41 15.73
CA HIS A 139 -10.49 13.82 17.03
C HIS A 139 -11.94 13.33 17.07
N GLU A 140 -12.88 14.09 16.51
CA GLU A 140 -14.27 13.67 16.37
C GLU A 140 -14.38 12.38 15.54
N LEU A 141 -13.71 12.32 14.39
CA LEU A 141 -13.69 11.12 13.53
C LEU A 141 -13.14 9.89 14.28
N LEU A 142 -12.05 10.04 15.05
CA LEU A 142 -11.52 8.94 15.85
C LEU A 142 -12.49 8.44 16.92
N CYS A 143 -13.32 9.33 17.44
CA CYS A 143 -14.30 9.00 18.47
C CYS A 143 -15.57 8.37 17.91
N THR A 144 -16.08 8.89 16.78
CA THR A 144 -17.39 8.51 16.23
C THR A 144 -17.34 7.40 15.20
N GLU A 145 -16.21 7.18 14.52
CA GLU A 145 -16.11 6.25 13.39
C GLU A 145 -15.02 5.18 13.59
N PRO A 146 -15.08 4.37 14.66
CA PRO A 146 -14.08 3.34 14.89
C PRO A 146 -14.02 2.36 13.71
N GLY A 147 -12.83 2.20 13.13
CA GLY A 147 -12.55 1.29 12.02
C GLY A 147 -12.90 1.81 10.63
N SER A 148 -13.26 3.09 10.47
CA SER A 148 -13.32 3.73 9.15
C SER A 148 -11.94 3.91 8.53
N ASP A 149 -11.86 4.27 7.24
CA ASP A 149 -10.56 4.54 6.61
C ASP A 149 -9.92 5.82 7.19
N GLU A 150 -10.75 6.81 7.51
CA GLU A 150 -10.40 8.04 8.23
C GLU A 150 -9.78 7.71 9.59
N PHE A 151 -10.38 6.78 10.33
CA PHE A 151 -9.88 6.32 11.63
C PHE A 151 -8.45 5.77 11.53
N HIS A 152 -8.16 4.96 10.51
CA HIS A 152 -6.84 4.39 10.30
C HIS A 152 -5.82 5.42 9.78
N ILE A 153 -6.23 6.29 8.84
CA ILE A 153 -5.30 7.25 8.23
C ILE A 153 -4.94 8.40 9.18
N ILE A 154 -5.85 8.80 10.08
CA ILE A 154 -5.55 9.77 11.13
C ILE A 154 -4.46 9.23 12.06
N ALA A 155 -4.53 7.97 12.48
CA ALA A 155 -3.48 7.38 13.31
C ALA A 155 -2.13 7.32 12.59
N ALA A 156 -2.12 6.96 11.30
CA ALA A 156 -0.90 7.00 10.50
C ALA A 156 -0.30 8.41 10.42
N LEU A 157 -1.14 9.45 10.28
CA LEU A 157 -0.71 10.84 10.29
C LEU A 157 -0.09 11.21 11.65
N LEU A 158 -0.76 10.89 12.76
CA LEU A 158 -0.28 11.20 14.11
C LEU A 158 1.06 10.51 14.41
N ASN A 159 1.23 9.26 13.98
CA ASN A 159 2.51 8.56 14.05
C ASN A 159 3.60 9.26 13.24
N ALA A 160 3.31 9.65 12.00
CA ALA A 160 4.26 10.33 11.11
C ALA A 160 4.68 11.73 11.61
N LEU A 161 3.78 12.41 12.32
CA LEU A 161 4.06 13.71 12.94
C LEU A 161 4.82 13.58 14.26
N THR A 162 4.66 12.46 14.97
CA THR A 162 5.26 12.24 16.30
C THR A 162 6.66 11.64 16.21
N ASP A 163 6.85 10.64 15.34
CA ASP A 163 8.14 9.97 15.15
C ASP A 163 8.68 10.23 13.73
N PRO A 164 9.80 10.97 13.57
CA PRO A 164 10.40 11.18 12.26
C PRO A 164 10.88 9.87 11.59
N ASN A 165 11.11 8.82 12.39
CA ASN A 165 11.52 7.49 11.95
C ASN A 165 10.34 6.53 11.78
N TYR A 166 9.10 7.01 11.88
CA TYR A 166 7.92 6.21 11.56
C TYR A 166 7.99 5.68 10.12
N VAL A 167 7.47 4.46 9.94
CA VAL A 167 7.50 3.71 8.67
C VAL A 167 6.83 4.41 7.47
N LEU A 168 6.03 5.46 7.70
CA LEU A 168 5.48 6.35 6.66
C LEU A 168 5.83 7.81 6.97
N SER A 169 6.15 8.61 5.96
CA SER A 169 6.25 10.07 6.14
C SER A 169 4.89 10.76 6.05
N GLU A 170 4.78 11.98 6.59
CA GLU A 170 3.54 12.79 6.49
C GLU A 170 3.07 12.95 5.04
N SER A 171 4.00 13.21 4.11
CA SER A 171 3.67 13.32 2.68
C SER A 171 3.14 12.01 2.10
N GLN A 172 3.65 10.87 2.57
CA GLN A 172 3.20 9.56 2.10
C GLN A 172 1.83 9.21 2.64
N VAL A 173 1.54 9.55 3.89
CA VAL A 173 0.19 9.43 4.47
C VAL A 173 -0.82 10.24 3.64
N LYS A 174 -0.46 11.48 3.26
CA LYS A 174 -1.31 12.32 2.39
C LYS A 174 -1.49 11.73 0.98
N MET A 175 -0.43 11.19 0.37
CA MET A 175 -0.52 10.52 -0.93
C MET A 175 -1.36 9.23 -0.86
N LEU A 176 -1.21 8.44 0.20
CA LEU A 176 -1.98 7.23 0.45
C LEU A 176 -3.47 7.54 0.61
N TRP A 177 -3.83 8.66 1.21
CA TRP A 177 -5.24 9.08 1.26
C TRP A 177 -5.79 9.48 -0.13
N ALA A 178 -4.96 10.11 -0.96
CA ALA A 178 -5.35 10.49 -2.32
C ALA A 178 -5.52 9.28 -3.25
N ASP A 179 -4.66 8.27 -3.11
CA ASP A 179 -4.75 6.97 -3.79
C ASP A 179 -4.51 5.81 -2.81
N PRO A 180 -5.58 5.27 -2.19
CA PRO A 180 -5.49 4.17 -1.23
C PRO A 180 -4.94 2.86 -1.81
N THR A 181 -4.94 2.73 -3.14
CA THR A 181 -4.41 1.54 -3.83
C THR A 181 -2.95 1.70 -4.20
N LEU A 182 -2.46 2.93 -4.25
CA LEU A 182 -1.13 3.31 -4.71
C LEU A 182 -0.80 2.65 -6.06
N GLY A 183 -1.66 2.88 -7.06
CA GLY A 183 -1.57 2.23 -8.38
C GLY A 183 -1.78 0.71 -8.36
N GLY A 184 -2.52 0.19 -7.38
CA GLY A 184 -2.85 -1.24 -7.25
C GLY A 184 -1.85 -2.07 -6.43
N GLN A 185 -0.87 -1.45 -5.77
CA GLN A 185 0.09 -2.13 -4.89
C GLN A 185 -0.53 -2.51 -3.55
N ILE A 186 -1.52 -1.75 -3.08
CA ILE A 186 -2.23 -1.97 -1.84
C ILE A 186 -3.61 -2.53 -2.18
N THR A 187 -3.87 -3.77 -1.75
CA THR A 187 -5.14 -4.45 -1.99
C THR A 187 -6.15 -4.25 -0.85
N ASP A 188 -5.65 -3.98 0.35
CA ASP A 188 -6.45 -3.72 1.54
C ASP A 188 -5.79 -2.57 2.32
N PHE A 189 -6.39 -1.39 2.20
CA PHE A 189 -5.89 -0.16 2.80
C PHE A 189 -5.83 -0.23 4.33
N LYS A 190 -6.87 -0.77 4.96
CA LYS A 190 -6.94 -0.88 6.42
C LYS A 190 -5.92 -1.88 6.94
N ALA A 191 -5.81 -3.05 6.31
CA ALA A 191 -4.82 -4.05 6.68
C ALA A 191 -3.39 -3.52 6.50
N PHE A 192 -3.16 -2.77 5.43
CA PHE A 192 -1.89 -2.09 5.19
C PHE A 192 -1.56 -1.10 6.31
N LEU A 193 -2.46 -0.18 6.64
CA LEU A 193 -2.23 0.79 7.71
C LEU A 193 -2.04 0.10 9.07
N ASN A 194 -2.86 -0.91 9.39
CA ASN A 194 -2.72 -1.71 10.61
C ASN A 194 -1.36 -2.42 10.73
N SER A 195 -0.64 -2.66 9.64
CA SER A 195 0.70 -3.25 9.67
C SER A 195 1.80 -2.27 10.07
N THR A 196 1.49 -0.98 10.14
CA THR A 196 2.46 0.09 10.41
C THR A 196 2.59 0.45 11.90
N TRP A 197 1.79 -0.14 12.77
CA TRP A 197 1.80 0.13 14.22
C TRP A 197 1.55 -1.13 15.03
N THR A 198 1.71 -1.02 16.34
CA THR A 198 1.42 -2.08 17.32
C THR A 198 0.45 -1.64 18.39
#